data_AF-A0A4S1Z9M2-F1
#
_entry.id   AF-A0A4S1Z9M2-F1
#
_cell.length_a   1.000
_cell.length_b   1.000
_cell.length_c   1.000
_cell.angle_alpha   90.00
_cell.angle_beta   90.00
_cell.angle_gamma   90.00
#
_symmetry.space_group_name_H-M   'P 1'
#
loop_
_entity.id
_entity.type
_entity.pdbx_description
1 polymer ?
#
loop_
_entity_poly.entity_id
_entity_poly.type
_entity_poly.pdbx_seq_one_letter_code
_entity_poly.pdbx_strand_id
1 'polypeptide(L)' 'MHAGKLIDRKLKRQQRSQAWLARALNCSPANVCKIISRQYIDTDTLTRICKVLNHNFFDDLAKSL' A
#
# COMPACT_ATOMS: atom_id res chain seq x y z
N MET A 1 -3.88 14.04 -2.33
CA MET A 1 -3.79 12.59 -2.71
C MET A 1 -3.89 11.72 -1.45
N HIS A 2 -4.24 10.43 -1.58
CA HIS A 2 -4.36 9.51 -0.44
C HIS A 2 -3.61 8.21 -0.75
N ALA A 3 -2.42 8.04 -0.15
CA ALA A 3 -1.52 6.93 -0.43
C ALA A 3 -2.16 5.56 -0.15
N GLY A 4 -2.87 5.43 0.99
CA GLY A 4 -3.62 4.21 1.31
C GLY A 4 -4.67 3.80 0.26
N LYS A 5 -5.36 4.75 -0.38
CA LYS A 5 -6.31 4.46 -1.47
C LYS A 5 -5.61 3.98 -2.74
N LEU A 6 -4.39 4.49 -3.03
CA LEU A 6 -3.59 3.98 -4.16
C LEU A 6 -3.19 2.53 -3.95
N ILE A 7 -2.76 2.18 -2.74
CA ILE A 7 -2.39 0.82 -2.37
C ILE A 7 -3.61 -0.11 -2.47
N ASP A 8 -4.76 0.28 -1.93
CA ASP A 8 -6.00 -0.52 -2.02
C ASP A 8 -6.45 -0.75 -3.46
N ARG A 9 -6.37 0.28 -4.31
CA ARG A 9 -6.64 0.13 -5.74
C ARG A 9 -5.67 -0.83 -6.42
N LYS A 10 -4.38 -0.77 -6.11
CA LYS A 10 -3.38 -1.68 -6.70
C LYS A 10 -3.60 -3.12 -6.22
N LEU A 11 -3.93 -3.33 -4.95
CA LEU A 11 -4.31 -4.64 -4.41
C LEU A 11 -5.49 -5.23 -5.19
N LYS A 12 -6.57 -4.45 -5.36
CA LYS A 12 -7.75 -4.85 -6.14
C LYS A 12 -7.39 -5.18 -7.59
N ARG A 13 -6.55 -4.37 -8.25
CA ARG A 13 -6.08 -4.65 -9.63
C ARG A 13 -5.24 -5.93 -9.73
N GLN A 14 -4.50 -6.28 -8.68
CA GLN A 14 -3.75 -7.55 -8.60
C GLN A 14 -4.58 -8.72 -8.05
N GLN A 15 -5.88 -8.53 -7.81
CA GLN A 15 -6.77 -9.54 -7.22
C GLN A 15 -6.25 -10.08 -5.87
N ARG A 16 -5.58 -9.20 -5.10
CA ARG A 16 -5.02 -9.51 -3.78
C ARG A 16 -5.86 -8.87 -2.68
N SER A 17 -6.02 -9.58 -1.56
CA SER A 17 -6.75 -9.09 -0.39
C SER A 17 -5.82 -8.32 0.57
N GLN A 18 -6.42 -7.51 1.46
CA GLN A 18 -5.66 -6.84 2.53
C GLN A 18 -5.01 -7.87 3.48
N ALA A 19 -5.66 -9.02 3.71
CA ALA A 19 -5.09 -10.12 4.48
C ALA A 19 -3.87 -10.76 3.80
N TRP A 20 -3.84 -10.81 2.46
CA TRP A 20 -2.66 -11.24 1.72
C TRP A 20 -1.50 -10.26 1.94
N LEU A 21 -1.76 -8.95 1.88
CA LEU A 21 -0.74 -7.94 2.13
C LEU A 21 -0.20 -8.01 3.57
N ALA A 22 -1.06 -8.27 4.54
CA ALA A 22 -0.67 -8.44 5.94
C ALA A 22 0.33 -9.59 6.11
N ARG A 23 0.04 -10.74 5.50
CA ARG A 23 0.96 -11.89 5.48
C ARG A 23 2.27 -11.57 4.78
N ALA A 24 2.21 -10.90 3.62
CA ALA A 24 3.42 -10.57 2.84
C ALA A 24 4.32 -9.52 3.53
N LEU A 25 3.74 -8.62 4.34
CA LEU A 25 4.47 -7.67 5.17
C LEU A 25 4.89 -8.23 6.54
N ASN A 26 4.53 -9.47 6.84
CA ASN A 26 4.67 -10.09 8.16
C ASN A 26 4.08 -9.22 9.29
N CYS A 27 2.86 -8.71 9.09
CA CYS A 27 2.16 -7.79 9.97
C CYS A 27 0.72 -8.23 10.22
N SER A 28 0.07 -7.64 11.24
CA SER A 28 -1.33 -7.94 11.53
C SER A 28 -2.29 -7.30 10.50
N PRO A 29 -3.46 -7.91 10.23
CA PRO A 29 -4.48 -7.34 9.33
C PRO A 29 -4.98 -5.96 9.78
N ALA A 30 -5.05 -5.74 11.10
CA ALA A 30 -5.39 -4.44 11.67
C ALA A 30 -4.39 -3.36 11.27
N ASN A 31 -3.10 -3.70 11.18
CA ASN A 31 -2.06 -2.75 10.77
C ASN A 31 -2.22 -2.37 9.28
N VAL A 32 -2.55 -3.33 8.42
CA VAL A 32 -2.83 -3.07 7.00
C VAL A 32 -4.06 -2.19 6.81
N CYS A 33 -5.14 -2.46 7.55
CA CYS A 33 -6.34 -1.62 7.51
C CYS A 33 -6.04 -0.17 7.93
N LYS A 34 -5.21 0.01 8.97
CA LYS A 34 -4.72 1.34 9.38
C LYS A 34 -3.89 2.01 8.27
N ILE A 35 -2.97 1.28 7.62
CA ILE A 35 -2.17 1.81 6.51
C ILE A 35 -3.07 2.28 5.35
N ILE A 36 -4.04 1.46 4.95
CA ILE A 36 -4.95 1.79 3.84
C ILE A 36 -5.85 2.99 4.16
N SER A 37 -6.20 3.17 5.44
CA SER A 37 -6.99 4.33 5.88
C SER A 37 -6.18 5.63 5.93
N ARG A 38 -4.84 5.58 5.93
CA ARG A 38 -3.99 6.77 6.05
C ARG A 38 -3.81 7.52 4.73
N GLN A 39 -3.98 8.85 4.79
CA GLN A 39 -3.71 9.73 3.66
C GLN A 39 -2.22 9.78 3.32
N TYR A 40 -1.37 9.83 4.36
CA TYR A 40 0.08 9.86 4.27
C TYR A 40 0.67 8.60 4.91
N ILE A 41 1.69 8.04 4.26
CA ILE A 41 2.39 6.84 4.71
C ILE A 41 3.88 7.20 4.71
N ASP A 42 4.60 6.78 5.74
CA ASP A 42 6.04 6.95 5.82
C ASP A 42 6.75 6.24 4.65
N THR A 43 7.90 6.76 4.26
CA THR A 43 8.63 6.29 3.08
C THR A 43 9.19 4.87 3.26
N ASP A 44 9.57 4.45 4.48
CA ASP A 44 9.98 3.06 4.74
C ASP A 44 8.82 2.08 4.49
N THR A 45 7.68 2.36 5.12
CA THR A 45 6.47 1.56 4.99
C THR A 45 6.02 1.48 3.54
N LEU A 46 6.01 2.62 2.83
CA LEU A 46 5.64 2.67 1.43
C LEU A 46 6.63 1.89 0.56
N THR A 47 7.94 1.99 0.84
CA THR A 47 8.98 1.24 0.12
C THR A 47 8.82 -0.28 0.28
N ARG A 48 8.51 -0.75 1.49
CA ARG A 48 8.22 -2.18 1.73
C ARG A 48 7.01 -2.64 0.93
N ILE A 49 5.96 -1.83 0.88
CA ILE A 49 4.75 -2.12 0.09
C ILE A 49 5.06 -2.11 -1.42
N CYS A 50 5.89 -1.18 -1.89
CA CYS A 50 6.35 -1.15 -3.29
C CYS A 50 7.02 -2.47 -3.67
N LYS A 51 7.91 -2.99 -2.81
CA LYS A 51 8.59 -4.26 -3.02
C LYS A 51 7.62 -5.45 -3.05
N VAL A 52 6.71 -5.52 -2.07
CA VAL A 52 5.72 -6.61 -1.97
C VAL A 52 4.74 -6.64 -3.14
N LEU A 53 4.30 -5.46 -3.60
CA LEU A 53 3.36 -5.34 -4.72
C LEU A 53 4.05 -5.21 -6.08
N ASN A 54 5.39 -5.22 -6.10
CA ASN A 54 6.22 -4.98 -7.28
C ASN A 54 5.72 -3.78 -8.10
N HIS A 55 5.50 -2.65 -7.42
CA HIS A 55 4.90 -1.45 -8.01
C HIS A 55 5.45 -0.19 -7.34
N ASN A 56 5.88 0.79 -8.13
CA ASN A 56 6.44 2.04 -7.60
C ASN A 56 5.33 3.06 -7.29
N PHE A 57 4.88 3.10 -6.03
CA PHE A 57 3.86 4.07 -5.61
C PHE A 57 4.37 5.51 -5.51
N PHE A 58 5.69 5.74 -5.45
CA PHE A 58 6.25 7.10 -5.45
C PHE A 58 6.00 7.80 -6.79
N ASP A 59 6.07 7.06 -7.90
CA ASP A 59 5.77 7.56 -9.24
C ASP A 59 4.28 7.93 -9.38
N ASP A 60 3.36 7.10 -8.85
CA ASP A 60 1.93 7.46 -8.84
C ASP A 60 1.66 8.73 -8.04
N LEU A 61 2.33 8.88 -6.89
CA LEU A 61 2.22 10.06 -6.04
C LEU A 61 2.79 11.29 -6.74
N ALA A 62 3.94 11.18 -7.39
CA ALA A 62 4.55 12.27 -8.14
C ALA A 62 3.69 12.74 -9.31
N LYS A 63 3.06 11.81 -10.03
CA LYS A 63 2.20 12.12 -11.20
C LYS A 63 0.90 12.83 -10.89
N SER A 64 0.49 12.91 -9.63
CA SER A 64 -0.71 13.71 -9.27
C SER A 64 -0.40 14.88 -8.32
N LEU A 65 0.87 15.29 -8.29
CA LEU A 65 1.28 16.66 -7.97
C LEU A 65 1.16 17.53 -9.22
#